data_AF-A0A2N1MUU7-F1
#
_entry.id   AF-A0A2N1MUU7-F1
#
_cell.length_a   1.000
_cell.length_b   1.000
_cell.length_c   1.000
_cell.angle_alpha   90.00
_cell.angle_beta   90.00
_cell.angle_gamma   90.00
#
_symmetry.space_group_name_H-M   'P 1'
#
loop_
_entity.id
_entity.type
_entity.pdbx_description
1 polymer ?
#
loop_
_entity_poly.entity_id
_entity_poly.type
_entity_poly.pdbx_seq_one_letter_code
_entity_poly.pdbx_strand_id
1 'polypeptide(L)'
;MSVARLPSSPTTDYMKDYLKLLKEEFKNWQDIIDRAQEICYYLTFFTTRHILSFYDYFTSEKSDEKNKEECKTLIRFVNSKAQLPFHKDIQGISRESKYYFKVLCEIGNELEKIFTSIPKQSRKIKATGQLIITDLVRKGELFVASYTDKTRTPNIIMSLYANHGSYPEP
;
A
#
# COMPACT_ATOMS: atom_id res chain seq x y z
N MET A 1 -25.51 -57.95 22.83
CA MET A 1 -24.88 -56.70 23.29
C MET A 1 -24.32 -55.98 22.07
N SER A 2 -25.07 -55.05 21.50
CA SER A 2 -24.62 -54.21 20.39
C SER A 2 -24.21 -52.85 20.94
N VAL A 3 -22.93 -52.51 20.80
CA VAL A 3 -22.40 -51.19 21.15
C VAL A 3 -22.88 -50.21 20.07
N ALA A 4 -23.85 -49.37 20.41
CA ALA A 4 -24.25 -48.26 19.56
C ALA A 4 -23.06 -47.28 19.47
N ARG A 5 -22.47 -47.13 18.28
CA ARG A 5 -21.57 -46.02 18.00
C ARG A 5 -22.37 -44.73 18.12
N LEU A 6 -21.87 -43.82 18.96
CA LEU A 6 -22.33 -42.44 18.98
C LEU A 6 -22.12 -41.82 17.59
N PRO A 7 -23.11 -41.08 17.04
CA PRO A 7 -22.92 -40.37 15.79
C PRO A 7 -21.82 -39.32 15.96
N SER A 8 -20.83 -39.34 15.07
CA SER A 8 -19.82 -38.29 14.95
C SER A 8 -20.52 -36.94 14.81
N SER A 9 -20.19 -35.99 15.70
CA SER A 9 -20.92 -34.74 15.85
C SER A 9 -20.89 -33.87 14.58
N PRO A 10 -22.03 -33.32 14.12
CA PRO A 10 -22.13 -32.47 12.91
C PRO A 10 -21.36 -31.13 12.97
N THR A 11 -20.75 -30.81 14.11
CA THR A 11 -19.97 -29.60 14.36
C THR A 11 -18.60 -29.59 13.67
N THR A 12 -17.93 -30.73 13.57
CA THR A 12 -16.56 -30.77 13.04
C THR A 12 -16.51 -30.58 11.53
N ASP A 13 -17.45 -31.16 10.79
CA ASP A 13 -17.50 -31.00 9.33
C ASP A 13 -18.00 -29.61 8.94
N TYR A 14 -18.97 -29.04 9.66
CA TYR A 14 -19.37 -27.64 9.52
C TYR A 14 -18.19 -26.67 9.73
N MET A 15 -17.37 -26.89 10.77
CA MET A 15 -16.18 -26.05 11.00
C MET A 15 -15.14 -26.18 9.90
N LYS A 16 -14.96 -27.37 9.31
CA LYS A 16 -14.06 -27.57 8.16
C LYS A 16 -14.55 -26.86 6.92
N ASP A 17 -15.86 -26.94 6.64
CA ASP A 17 -16.47 -26.25 5.50
C ASP A 17 -16.37 -24.73 5.67
N TYR A 18 -16.62 -24.22 6.88
CA TYR A 18 -16.45 -22.81 7.19
C TYR A 18 -14.99 -22.35 7.05
N LEU A 19 -14.03 -23.15 7.53
CA LEU A 19 -12.60 -22.86 7.34
C LEU A 19 -12.22 -22.82 5.86
N LYS A 20 -12.76 -23.73 5.04
CA LYS A 20 -12.53 -23.77 3.59
C LYS A 20 -13.09 -22.50 2.93
N LEU A 21 -14.34 -22.14 3.25
CA LEU A 21 -14.98 -20.91 2.77
C LEU A 21 -14.14 -19.68 3.11
N LEU A 22 -13.70 -19.53 4.37
CA LEU A 22 -12.87 -18.41 4.78
C LEU A 22 -11.57 -18.33 3.99
N LYS A 23 -10.89 -19.45 3.74
CA LYS A 23 -9.65 -19.47 2.95
C LYS A 23 -9.88 -19.04 1.51
N GLU A 24 -10.99 -19.46 0.90
CA GLU A 24 -11.37 -19.04 -0.44
C GLU A 24 -11.67 -17.54 -0.49
N GLU A 25 -12.41 -17.01 0.48
CA GLU A 25 -12.68 -15.58 0.61
C GLU A 25 -11.40 -14.76 0.81
N PHE A 26 -10.48 -15.19 1.68
CA PHE A 26 -9.18 -14.52 1.86
C PHE A 26 -8.36 -14.48 0.56
N LYS A 27 -8.36 -15.57 -0.20
CA LYS A 27 -7.66 -15.63 -1.48
C LYS A 27 -8.29 -14.69 -2.50
N ASN A 28 -9.62 -14.64 -2.58
CA ASN A 28 -10.34 -13.73 -3.46
C ASN A 28 -10.06 -12.26 -3.09
N TRP A 29 -10.03 -11.95 -1.79
CA TRP A 29 -9.69 -10.62 -1.30
C TRP A 29 -8.26 -10.22 -1.65
N GLN A 30 -7.29 -11.12 -1.49
CA GLN A 30 -5.91 -10.85 -1.87
C GLN A 30 -5.80 -10.57 -3.37
N ASP A 31 -6.43 -11.39 -4.21
CA ASP A 31 -6.45 -11.20 -5.67
C ASP A 31 -7.09 -9.86 -6.09
N ILE A 32 -8.12 -9.41 -5.37
CA ILE A 32 -8.73 -8.09 -5.59
C ILE A 32 -7.75 -6.96 -5.25
N ILE A 33 -7.06 -7.06 -4.11
CA ILE A 33 -6.08 -6.06 -3.68
C ILE A 33 -4.90 -6.01 -4.65
N ASP A 34 -4.36 -7.16 -5.03
CA ASP A 34 -3.22 -7.27 -5.94
C ASP A 34 -3.55 -6.61 -7.29
N ARG A 35 -4.71 -6.93 -7.87
CA ARG A 35 -5.18 -6.30 -9.12
C ARG A 35 -5.38 -4.79 -8.97
N ALA A 36 -5.95 -4.34 -7.86
CA ALA A 36 -6.15 -2.91 -7.63
C ALA A 36 -4.81 -2.17 -7.51
N GLN A 37 -3.83 -2.76 -6.82
CA GLN A 37 -2.48 -2.19 -6.66
C GLN A 37 -1.66 -2.20 -7.96
N GLU A 38 -1.88 -3.20 -8.83
CA GLU A 38 -1.26 -3.25 -10.16
C GLU A 38 -1.71 -2.08 -11.05
N ILE A 39 -2.99 -1.70 -10.99
CA ILE A 39 -3.57 -0.64 -11.81
C ILE A 39 -3.40 0.74 -11.16
N CYS A 40 -3.56 0.83 -9.83
CA CYS A 40 -3.52 2.09 -9.09
C CYS A 40 -2.18 2.23 -8.33
N TYR A 41 -1.16 2.76 -9.01
CA TYR A 41 0.20 2.91 -8.48
C TYR A 41 0.28 3.46 -7.05
N TYR A 42 -0.48 4.52 -6.74
CA TYR A 42 -0.41 5.15 -5.43
C TYR A 42 -1.01 4.32 -4.28
N LEU A 43 -1.82 3.28 -4.57
CA LEU A 43 -2.27 2.35 -3.53
C LEU A 43 -1.12 1.50 -2.96
N THR A 44 -0.03 1.32 -3.72
CA THR A 44 1.12 0.49 -3.29
C THR A 44 1.90 1.09 -2.12
N PHE A 45 1.75 2.40 -1.86
CA PHE A 45 2.41 3.10 -0.76
C PHE A 45 1.76 2.86 0.59
N PHE A 46 0.56 2.28 0.60
CA PHE A 46 -0.31 2.23 1.77
C PHE A 46 -0.63 0.80 2.17
N THR A 47 -0.60 0.52 3.47
CA THR A 47 -1.06 -0.76 4.02
C THR A 47 -2.58 -0.86 3.90
N THR A 48 -3.13 -2.07 4.01
CA THR A 48 -4.59 -2.29 4.04
C THR A 48 -5.29 -1.45 5.10
N ARG A 49 -4.65 -1.25 6.26
CA ARG A 49 -5.17 -0.38 7.32
C ARG A 49 -5.24 1.08 6.89
N HIS A 50 -4.20 1.59 6.23
CA HIS A 50 -4.19 2.96 5.72
C HIS A 50 -5.25 3.16 4.63
N ILE A 51 -5.45 2.16 3.75
CA ILE A 51 -6.51 2.16 2.74
C ILE A 51 -7.89 2.23 3.40
N LEU A 52 -8.09 1.50 4.50
CA LEU A 52 -9.33 1.58 5.28
C LEU A 52 -9.54 2.98 5.90
N SER A 53 -8.50 3.61 6.44
CA SER A 53 -8.57 4.99 6.93
C SER A 53 -9.03 5.96 5.82
N PHE A 54 -8.49 5.82 4.60
CA PHE A 54 -8.94 6.59 3.44
C PHE A 54 -10.38 6.28 3.04
N TYR A 55 -10.78 5.01 3.04
CA TYR A 55 -12.15 4.61 2.78
C TYR A 55 -13.11 5.28 3.77
N ASP A 56 -12.81 5.19 5.07
CA ASP A 56 -13.62 5.82 6.12
C ASP A 56 -13.66 7.34 5.94
N TYR A 57 -12.56 7.98 5.57
CA TYR A 57 -12.50 9.43 5.38
C TYR A 57 -13.34 9.89 4.18
N PHE A 58 -13.23 9.19 3.05
CA PHE A 58 -13.91 9.56 1.81
C PHE A 58 -15.39 9.17 1.79
N THR A 59 -15.77 8.14 2.56
CA THR A 59 -17.15 7.69 2.58
C THR A 59 -17.95 8.18 3.78
N SER A 60 -17.33 8.56 4.91
CA SER A 60 -18.07 8.96 6.11
C SER A 60 -18.88 10.26 5.92
N GLU A 61 -20.11 10.24 6.42
CA GLU A 61 -21.01 11.42 6.45
C GLU A 61 -20.61 12.40 7.55
N LYS A 62 -19.99 11.87 8.62
CA LYS A 62 -19.55 12.64 9.77
C LYS A 62 -18.06 12.88 9.67
N SER A 63 -17.65 14.10 10.01
CA SER A 63 -16.24 14.43 10.15
C SER A 63 -15.66 13.72 11.37
N ASP A 64 -14.78 12.75 11.15
CA ASP A 64 -13.87 12.23 12.17
C ASP A 64 -12.54 12.98 12.06
N GLU A 65 -12.28 13.89 13.00
CA GLU A 65 -11.05 14.70 12.97
C GLU A 65 -9.80 13.84 13.18
N LYS A 66 -9.89 12.74 13.93
CA LYS A 66 -8.75 11.84 14.14
C LYS A 66 -8.38 11.12 12.85
N ASN A 67 -9.37 10.55 12.16
CA ASN A 67 -9.14 9.89 10.87
C ASN A 67 -8.64 10.90 9.81
N LYS A 68 -9.18 12.11 9.80
CA LYS A 68 -8.73 13.17 8.90
C LYS A 68 -7.27 13.56 9.14
N GLU A 69 -6.83 13.71 10.38
CA GLU A 69 -5.41 13.98 10.69
C GLU A 69 -4.51 12.79 10.33
N GLU A 70 -4.98 11.56 10.49
CA GLU A 70 -4.30 10.36 10.02
C GLU A 70 -4.12 10.39 8.49
N CYS A 71 -5.20 10.60 7.73
CA CYS A 71 -5.17 10.71 6.27
C CYS A 71 -4.27 11.85 5.78
N LYS A 72 -4.30 13.02 6.43
CA LYS A 72 -3.38 14.13 6.14
C LYS A 72 -1.92 13.74 6.34
N THR A 73 -1.63 13.01 7.42
CA THR A 73 -0.28 12.56 7.73
C THR A 73 0.20 11.56 6.68
N LEU A 74 -0.65 10.61 6.30
CA LEU A 74 -0.36 9.58 5.29
C LEU A 74 -0.02 10.19 3.93
N ILE A 75 -0.83 11.13 3.42
CA ILE A 75 -0.51 11.74 2.12
C ILE A 75 0.74 12.63 2.18
N ARG A 76 0.99 13.29 3.32
CA ARG A 76 2.17 14.14 3.51
C ARG A 76 3.47 13.34 3.63
N PHE A 77 3.38 12.08 4.06
CA PHE A 77 4.49 11.15 4.06
C PHE A 77 4.97 10.88 2.64
N VAL A 78 4.04 10.63 1.70
CA VAL A 78 4.35 10.40 0.28
C VAL A 78 4.79 11.69 -0.41
N ASN A 79 4.12 12.82 -0.11
CA ASN A 79 4.52 14.12 -0.61
C ASN A 79 4.18 15.22 0.41
N SER A 80 5.21 15.85 0.98
CA SER A 80 5.05 16.83 2.07
C SER A 80 4.14 18.04 1.74
N LYS A 81 3.94 18.33 0.46
CA LYS A 81 3.07 19.40 -0.05
C LYS A 81 1.64 18.95 -0.34
N ALA A 82 1.35 17.65 -0.26
CA ALA A 82 0.02 17.11 -0.47
C ALA A 82 -0.98 17.69 0.52
N GLN A 83 -2.15 18.06 -0.01
CA GLN A 83 -3.28 18.54 0.75
C GLN A 83 -4.42 17.56 0.61
N LEU A 84 -5.04 17.23 1.73
CA LEU A 84 -6.17 16.30 1.74
C LEU A 84 -7.39 17.07 1.22
N PRO A 85 -8.06 16.61 0.15
CA PRO A 85 -9.26 17.25 -0.34
C PRO A 85 -10.35 17.23 0.74
N PHE A 86 -11.26 18.20 0.72
CA PHE A 86 -12.40 18.19 1.62
C PHE A 86 -13.29 17.00 1.29
N HIS A 87 -13.71 16.25 2.30
CA HIS A 87 -14.57 15.07 2.14
C HIS A 87 -15.83 15.31 1.28
N LYS A 88 -16.36 16.55 1.25
CA LYS A 88 -17.54 16.92 0.46
C LYS A 88 -17.28 17.09 -1.05
N ASP A 89 -16.04 17.29 -1.43
CA ASP A 89 -15.65 17.51 -2.84
C ASP A 89 -15.48 16.18 -3.58
N ILE A 90 -15.53 15.06 -2.84
CA ILE A 90 -15.30 13.72 -3.35
C ILE A 90 -16.65 13.11 -3.71
N GLN A 91 -16.99 13.22 -4.98
CA GLN A 91 -18.13 12.51 -5.55
C GLN A 91 -17.67 11.15 -6.07
N GLY A 92 -18.30 10.08 -5.62
CA GLY A 92 -18.28 8.82 -6.37
C GLY A 92 -17.83 7.57 -5.64
N ILE A 93 -17.32 7.63 -4.40
CA ILE A 93 -17.03 6.39 -3.66
C ILE A 93 -18.35 5.78 -3.15
N SER A 94 -18.85 4.79 -3.88
CA SER A 94 -20.16 4.19 -3.56
C SER A 94 -20.06 3.27 -2.34
N ARG A 95 -20.68 3.68 -1.23
CA ARG A 95 -20.85 2.85 -0.02
C ARG A 95 -21.58 1.53 -0.27
N GLU A 96 -22.39 1.47 -1.32
CA GLU A 96 -23.25 0.33 -1.65
C GLU A 96 -22.61 -0.63 -2.65
N SER A 97 -21.40 -0.31 -3.12
CA SER A 97 -20.66 -1.17 -4.02
C SER A 97 -20.27 -2.46 -3.28
N LYS A 98 -20.94 -3.57 -3.61
CA LYS A 98 -20.44 -4.93 -3.30
C LYS A 98 -19.15 -5.26 -4.06
N TYR A 99 -18.68 -4.37 -4.92
CA TYR A 99 -17.48 -4.54 -5.73
C TYR A 99 -16.30 -3.83 -5.06
N TYR A 100 -15.63 -4.55 -4.15
CA TYR A 100 -14.46 -4.04 -3.42
C TYR A 100 -13.35 -3.55 -4.34
N PHE A 101 -13.12 -4.22 -5.47
CA PHE A 101 -12.18 -3.78 -6.50
C PHE A 101 -12.47 -2.35 -6.98
N LYS A 102 -13.75 -2.04 -7.25
CA LYS A 102 -14.17 -0.71 -7.72
C LYS A 102 -13.91 0.35 -6.65
N VAL A 103 -14.22 0.05 -5.38
CA VAL A 103 -13.97 0.95 -4.25
C VAL A 103 -12.47 1.24 -4.11
N LEU A 104 -11.62 0.20 -4.19
CA LEU A 104 -10.17 0.37 -4.15
C LEU A 104 -9.68 1.25 -5.30
N CYS A 105 -10.16 1.04 -6.53
CA CYS A 105 -9.81 1.88 -7.67
C CYS A 105 -10.27 3.32 -7.50
N GLU A 106 -11.45 3.57 -6.93
CA GLU A 106 -11.95 4.92 -6.64
C GLU A 106 -11.03 5.64 -5.64
N ILE A 107 -10.62 4.96 -4.56
CA ILE A 107 -9.61 5.48 -3.62
C ILE A 107 -8.29 5.75 -4.35
N GLY A 108 -7.83 4.79 -5.18
CA GLY A 108 -6.60 4.91 -5.96
C GLY A 108 -6.60 6.13 -6.89
N ASN A 109 -7.73 6.40 -7.54
CA ASN A 109 -7.91 7.56 -8.42
C ASN A 109 -7.87 8.88 -7.64
N GLU A 110 -8.47 8.93 -6.44
CA GLU A 110 -8.38 10.13 -5.59
C GLU A 110 -6.95 10.38 -5.12
N LEU A 111 -6.21 9.33 -4.72
CA LEU A 111 -4.80 9.44 -4.41
C LEU A 111 -3.97 9.91 -5.62
N GLU A 112 -4.28 9.38 -6.81
CA GLU A 112 -3.62 9.81 -8.04
C GLU A 112 -3.84 11.30 -8.32
N LYS A 113 -5.06 11.82 -8.17
CA LYS A 113 -5.34 13.26 -8.31
C LYS A 113 -4.54 14.11 -7.32
N ILE A 114 -4.44 13.66 -6.07
CA ILE A 114 -3.66 14.34 -5.02
C ILE A 114 -2.19 14.43 -5.41
N PHE A 115 -1.58 13.33 -5.89
CA PHE A 115 -0.13 13.30 -6.11
C PHE A 115 0.31 13.76 -7.50
N THR A 116 -0.52 13.61 -8.54
CA THR A 116 -0.19 14.07 -9.90
C THR A 116 -0.28 15.58 -10.05
N SER A 117 -1.11 16.25 -9.26
CA SER A 117 -1.22 17.71 -9.23
C SER A 117 0.02 18.40 -8.61
N ILE A 118 0.92 17.63 -7.98
CA ILE A 118 2.07 18.16 -7.26
C ILE A 118 3.36 17.61 -7.88
N PRO A 119 4.30 18.47 -8.31
CA PRO A 119 5.57 18.01 -8.85
C PRO A 119 6.34 17.22 -7.78
N LYS A 120 6.86 16.04 -8.17
CA LYS A 120 7.76 15.25 -7.33
C LYS A 120 8.97 16.11 -6.98
N GLN A 121 9.20 16.33 -5.68
CA GLN A 121 10.37 17.04 -5.22
C GLN A 121 11.52 16.06 -5.10
N SER A 122 12.48 16.11 -6.03
CA SER A 122 13.74 15.40 -5.84
C SER A 122 14.64 16.21 -4.92
N ARG A 123 14.99 15.64 -3.77
CA ARG A 123 16.03 16.22 -2.91
C ARG A 123 17.40 15.93 -3.51
N LYS A 124 17.98 16.93 -4.17
CA LYS A 124 19.32 16.81 -4.77
C LYS A 124 20.38 16.57 -3.70
N ILE A 125 21.27 15.62 -3.96
CA ILE A 125 22.46 15.37 -3.14
C ILE A 125 23.50 16.44 -3.49
N LYS A 126 23.90 17.25 -2.51
CA LYS A 126 24.91 18.32 -2.67
C LYS A 126 26.36 17.81 -2.64
N ALA A 127 26.58 16.50 -2.81
CA ALA A 127 27.90 15.91 -2.70
C ALA A 127 28.60 15.94 -4.06
N THR A 128 29.82 16.47 -4.08
CA THR A 128 30.80 16.37 -5.19
C THR A 128 31.41 14.95 -5.23
N GLY A 129 30.56 13.93 -5.12
CA GLY A 129 30.99 12.53 -5.08
C GLY A 129 31.40 12.05 -6.45
N GLN A 130 32.57 11.43 -6.55
CA GLN A 130 33.03 10.78 -7.77
C GLN A 130 32.11 9.59 -8.09
N LEU A 131 31.70 9.46 -9.35
CA LEU A 131 30.83 8.37 -9.78
C LEU A 131 31.52 7.02 -9.53
N ILE A 132 30.91 6.18 -8.69
CA ILE A 132 31.43 4.85 -8.41
C ILE A 132 30.84 3.89 -9.44
N ILE A 133 31.65 3.49 -10.43
CA ILE A 133 31.22 2.69 -11.58
C ILE A 133 30.61 1.33 -11.16
N THR A 134 31.10 0.73 -10.07
CA THR A 134 30.58 -0.54 -9.53
C THR A 134 29.16 -0.42 -8.99
N ASP A 135 28.74 0.79 -8.63
CA ASP A 135 27.46 1.09 -7.99
C ASP A 135 26.47 1.70 -9.01
N LEU A 136 26.75 1.57 -10.31
CA LEU A 136 25.91 2.11 -11.37
C LEU A 136 24.75 1.16 -11.67
N VAL A 137 23.56 1.51 -11.18
CA VAL A 137 22.32 0.77 -11.47
C VAL A 137 21.77 1.19 -12.82
N ARG A 138 21.47 0.21 -13.67
CA ARG A 138 20.84 0.42 -14.97
C ARG A 138 19.34 0.17 -14.88
N LYS A 139 18.57 1.02 -15.52
CA LYS A 139 17.10 0.90 -15.56
C LYS A 139 16.72 -0.43 -16.22
N GLY A 140 15.89 -1.22 -15.54
CA GLY A 140 15.38 -2.50 -16.04
C GLY A 140 16.24 -3.72 -15.68
N GLU A 141 17.35 -3.53 -14.98
CA GLU A 141 18.24 -4.62 -14.57
C GLU A 141 18.16 -4.84 -13.05
N LEU A 142 18.19 -6.10 -12.62
CA LEU A 142 18.34 -6.45 -11.21
C LEU A 142 19.79 -6.16 -10.80
N PHE A 143 19.97 -5.31 -9.78
CA PHE A 143 21.27 -5.02 -9.20
C PHE A 143 21.42 -5.75 -7.87
N VAL A 144 22.54 -6.46 -7.70
CA VAL A 144 22.86 -7.21 -6.47
C VAL A 144 24.19 -6.70 -5.90
N ALA A 145 24.14 -6.15 -4.69
CA ALA A 145 25.34 -5.77 -3.94
C ALA A 145 25.64 -6.83 -2.86
N SER A 146 26.84 -7.41 -2.90
CA SER A 146 27.36 -8.24 -1.82
C SER A 146 28.24 -7.41 -0.89
N TYR A 147 28.07 -7.54 0.41
CA TYR A 147 28.95 -6.92 1.40
C TYR A 147 29.27 -7.90 2.53
N THR A 148 30.45 -7.73 3.13
CA THR A 148 30.94 -8.57 4.23
C THR A 148 30.53 -8.02 5.60
N ASP A 149 30.29 -6.71 5.69
CA ASP A 149 29.96 -5.99 6.93
C ASP A 149 28.56 -5.36 6.85
N LYS A 150 27.61 -5.91 7.62
CA LYS A 150 26.21 -5.44 7.70
C LYS A 150 26.07 -4.00 8.14
N THR A 151 27.03 -3.47 8.91
CA THR A 151 26.97 -2.08 9.38
C THR A 151 27.12 -1.08 8.24
N ARG A 152 27.64 -1.50 7.08
CA ARG A 152 27.80 -0.65 5.89
C ARG A 152 26.56 -0.57 5.01
N THR A 153 25.48 -1.29 5.33
CA THR A 153 24.25 -1.29 4.53
C THR A 153 23.72 0.12 4.23
N PRO A 154 23.64 1.07 5.20
CA PRO A 154 23.18 2.43 4.90
C PRO A 154 24.12 3.16 3.94
N ASN A 155 25.43 2.98 4.07
CA ASN A 155 26.43 3.62 3.20
C ASN A 155 26.33 3.12 1.76
N ILE A 156 26.11 1.81 1.58
CA ILE A 156 25.92 1.19 0.26
C ILE A 156 24.62 1.68 -0.38
N ILE A 157 23.50 1.70 0.36
CA ILE A 157 22.24 2.24 -0.16
C ILE A 157 22.44 3.70 -0.59
N MET A 158 23.09 4.50 0.25
CA MET A 158 23.34 5.91 -0.05
C MET A 158 24.27 6.14 -1.26
N SER A 159 25.26 5.28 -1.51
CA SER A 159 26.13 5.40 -2.69
C SER A 159 25.36 5.17 -3.99
N LEU A 160 24.41 4.24 -4.00
CA LEU A 160 23.53 4.01 -5.16
C LEU A 160 22.73 5.27 -5.50
N TYR A 161 22.15 5.93 -4.50
CA TYR A 161 21.41 7.18 -4.70
C TYR A 161 22.32 8.35 -5.09
N ALA A 162 23.54 8.43 -4.54
CA ALA A 162 24.51 9.45 -4.89
C ALA A 162 24.87 9.43 -6.38
N ASN A 163 25.01 8.24 -6.98
CA ASN A 163 25.26 8.08 -8.42
C ASN A 163 24.12 8.64 -9.29
N HIS A 164 22.90 8.72 -8.78
CA HIS A 164 21.73 9.29 -9.47
C HIS A 164 21.38 10.71 -9.00
N GLY A 165 22.19 11.30 -8.09
CA GLY A 165 22.15 12.70 -7.71
C GLY A 165 20.96 13.14 -6.83
N SER A 166 20.13 12.22 -6.35
CA SER A 166 18.96 12.52 -5.52
C SER A 166 18.80 11.53 -4.37
N TYR A 167 18.37 12.00 -3.20
CA TYR A 167 18.03 11.14 -2.07
C TYR A 167 16.81 10.25 -2.40
N PRO A 168 16.68 9.08 -1.73
CA PRO A 168 15.44 8.31 -1.76
C PRO A 168 14.29 9.17 -1.24
N GLU A 169 13.17 9.10 -1.95
CA GLU A 169 11.87 9.52 -1.41
C GLU A 169 11.15 8.27 -0.87
N PRO A 170 10.28 8.42 0.16
CA PRO A 170 9.60 7.31 0.83
C PRO A 170 8.65 6.50 -0.06
#